data_AF-A0A1B9QVA8-F1
#
_entry.id   AF-A0A1B9QVA8-F1
#
_cell.length_a   1.000
_cell.length_b   1.000
_cell.length_c   1.000
_cell.angle_alpha   90.00
_cell.angle_beta   90.00
_cell.angle_gamma   90.00
#
_symmetry.space_group_name_H-M   'P 1'
#
loop_
_entity.id
_entity.type
_entity.pdbx_description
1 polymer ?
#
loop_
_entity_poly.entity_id
_entity_poly.type
_entity_poly.pdbx_seq_one_letter_code
_entity_poly.pdbx_strand_id
1 'polypeptide(L)'
;MNFRKFLFLSFVVIFSGCATYAGLNYDELFGKASVQQRTVSHESAQADFFLNEVRPIIDNRCVVCHACYDAPCQLKMSSVEGIDRGASDALVYQGTRLTAAQPTRLFEDAQSTEQWRAFNFHPILNERAQTPTANIQASLISRMLMQKENHPLPDQKQLEGFDFAIDRLQECPSIEEFDNYEQDFPTWGMPYGLPNISSHEYSTLMAWVENGSIMNAPLPLSKAELSKIAEYETFLNKDDLKSQLSARYIYEHLFLSHLYFSELTGGPRYFNLVRSSTPPGEAVQRIVTRRPYDNPGVERVYYRLIPEQGTTVSKTHLPFELNNTRMQDWQAWFVDESYTVTSLPTYQIGVAANPLTAFFDLPVRSRFKFMVDTAQNTIGAFIKGPVCRGQLALNVINDRFWVMFIDPDKSNLPEINEFYQSQVNNLRLPSELDSTTVPVVSWVKYSRQQARYLEAKSTFINDWFNQGEYLTTDILWQGDGSNHNAALTIFRHFDSASVVQGLVGHPPKTAWVLDYALLERIHYLLVAGFDIYGNFGHQLITRMFMDFLRLEGETNFISLLPREVRHIEHSSWYQNQSSDLSDFFQRNIRPFDQQSLVPYQTTDYKNELYDILQTQLGPVLNTRYDIKKTD
;
A
#
# COMPACT_ATOMS: atom_id res chain seq x y z
N MET A 1 36.62 -7.32 40.89
CA MET A 1 35.50 -7.21 39.92
C MET A 1 34.98 -5.78 39.98
N ASN A 2 35.03 -5.02 38.88
CA ASN A 2 34.72 -3.58 38.89
C ASN A 2 33.29 -3.32 39.39
N PHE A 3 33.12 -2.37 40.32
CA PHE A 3 31.84 -1.98 40.93
C PHE A 3 30.73 -1.70 39.90
N ARG A 4 31.10 -1.17 38.72
CA ARG A 4 30.21 -1.02 37.56
C ARG A 4 29.66 -2.33 37.00
N LYS A 5 30.46 -3.41 36.95
CA LYS A 5 30.00 -4.74 36.50
C LYS A 5 29.05 -5.38 37.49
N PHE A 6 29.23 -5.13 38.80
CA PHE A 6 28.34 -5.63 39.84
C PHE A 6 26.99 -4.89 39.82
N LEU A 7 27.00 -3.56 39.68
CA LEU A 7 25.78 -2.76 39.49
C LEU A 7 25.02 -3.17 38.22
N PHE A 8 25.73 -3.40 37.12
CA PHE A 8 25.11 -3.85 35.87
C PHE A 8 24.52 -5.26 36.01
N LEU A 9 25.22 -6.20 36.67
CA LEU A 9 24.69 -7.54 36.94
C LEU A 9 23.47 -7.50 37.86
N SER A 10 23.51 -6.71 38.95
CA SER A 10 22.37 -6.56 39.86
C SER A 10 21.18 -5.94 39.16
N PHE A 11 21.38 -4.96 38.28
CA PHE A 11 20.30 -4.37 37.49
C PHE A 11 19.68 -5.40 36.54
N VAL A 12 20.51 -6.18 35.84
CA VAL A 12 20.03 -7.26 34.97
C VAL A 12 19.26 -8.34 35.75
N VAL A 13 19.72 -8.73 36.94
CA VAL A 13 19.06 -9.75 37.79
C VAL A 13 17.75 -9.24 38.39
N ILE A 14 17.66 -7.96 38.77
CA ILE A 14 16.43 -7.36 39.32
C ILE A 14 15.36 -7.24 38.23
N PHE A 15 15.73 -6.75 37.03
CA PHE A 15 14.77 -6.61 35.93
C PHE A 15 14.35 -7.96 35.32
N SER A 16 15.23 -8.95 35.25
CA SER A 16 14.84 -10.31 34.84
C SER A 16 14.04 -11.05 35.94
N GLY A 17 14.25 -10.72 37.21
CA GLY A 17 13.51 -11.28 38.34
C GLY A 17 12.03 -10.87 38.38
N CYS A 18 11.71 -9.62 38.05
CA CYS A 18 10.32 -9.13 38.07
C CYS A 18 9.42 -9.82 37.03
N ALA A 19 9.89 -9.96 35.78
CA ALA A 19 9.14 -10.66 34.73
C ALA A 19 8.95 -12.16 35.05
N THR A 20 9.98 -12.80 35.63
CA THR A 20 9.91 -14.21 36.03
C THR A 20 8.94 -14.43 37.20
N TYR A 21 8.88 -13.51 38.16
CA TYR A 21 7.97 -13.61 39.31
C TYR A 21 6.50 -13.40 38.94
N ALA A 22 6.20 -12.45 38.03
CA ALA A 22 4.84 -12.20 37.57
C ALA A 22 4.26 -13.37 36.74
N GLY A 23 5.08 -13.97 35.85
CA GLY A 23 4.69 -15.16 35.09
C GLY A 23 4.41 -16.40 35.96
N LEU A 24 5.17 -16.58 37.05
CA LEU A 24 4.94 -17.65 38.02
C LEU A 24 3.58 -17.51 38.74
N ASN A 25 3.13 -16.29 39.04
CA ASN A 25 1.84 -16.06 39.69
C ASN A 25 0.65 -16.47 38.80
N TYR A 26 0.63 -16.04 37.53
CA TYR A 26 -0.44 -16.40 36.60
C TYR A 26 -0.47 -17.90 36.27
N ASP A 27 0.71 -18.52 36.13
CA ASP A 27 0.81 -19.96 35.89
C ASP A 27 0.40 -20.80 37.11
N GLU A 28 0.63 -20.32 38.33
CA GLU A 28 0.12 -20.93 39.57
C GLU A 28 -1.40 -20.80 39.70
N LEU A 29 -1.96 -19.64 39.34
CA LEU A 29 -3.40 -19.36 39.45
C LEU A 29 -4.24 -20.07 38.37
N PHE A 30 -3.76 -20.07 37.12
CA PHE A 30 -4.56 -20.50 35.96
C PHE A 30 -3.89 -21.57 35.11
N GLY A 31 -2.73 -22.09 35.51
CA GLY A 31 -1.96 -23.05 34.74
C GLY A 31 -1.10 -22.39 33.67
N LYS A 32 -0.20 -23.19 33.08
CA LYS A 32 0.74 -22.72 32.05
C LYS A 32 0.01 -22.26 30.79
N ALA A 33 0.51 -21.18 30.19
CA ALA A 33 0.02 -20.69 28.91
C ALA A 33 0.25 -21.71 27.78
N SER A 34 -0.78 -21.90 26.94
CA SER A 34 -0.74 -22.68 25.71
C SER A 34 -1.70 -22.08 24.69
N VAL A 35 -1.33 -22.09 23.41
CA VAL A 35 -2.22 -21.66 22.32
C VAL A 35 -3.55 -22.43 22.38
N GLN A 36 -4.65 -21.72 22.13
CA GLN A 36 -6.00 -22.25 22.24
C GLN A 36 -6.68 -22.29 20.87
N GLN A 37 -7.42 -23.36 20.59
CA GLN A 37 -8.24 -23.42 19.39
C GLN A 37 -9.55 -22.66 19.61
N ARG A 38 -9.69 -21.49 18.98
CA ARG A 38 -10.84 -20.59 19.17
C ARG A 38 -11.80 -20.52 18.00
N THR A 39 -11.51 -21.19 16.89
CA THR A 39 -12.38 -21.15 15.72
C THR A 39 -13.35 -22.33 15.70
N VAL A 40 -14.63 -22.04 15.49
CA VAL A 40 -15.70 -23.04 15.34
C VAL A 40 -16.43 -22.87 14.02
N SER A 41 -17.23 -23.86 13.63
CA SER A 41 -18.06 -23.76 12.41
C SER A 41 -18.94 -22.50 12.44
N HIS A 42 -19.08 -21.85 11.30
CA HIS A 42 -19.89 -20.65 11.12
C HIS A 42 -21.39 -20.85 11.45
N GLU A 43 -21.86 -22.10 11.49
CA GLU A 43 -23.24 -22.47 11.84
C GLU A 43 -23.47 -22.58 13.36
N SER A 44 -22.41 -22.49 14.18
CA SER A 44 -22.53 -22.57 15.63
C SER A 44 -23.07 -21.28 16.25
N ALA A 45 -23.75 -21.39 17.40
CA ALA A 45 -24.25 -20.24 18.13
C ALA A 45 -23.12 -19.27 18.56
N GLN A 46 -21.94 -19.80 18.85
CA GLN A 46 -20.77 -18.99 19.22
C GLN A 46 -20.22 -18.20 18.02
N ALA A 47 -20.17 -18.82 16.84
CA ALA A 47 -19.79 -18.11 15.61
C ALA A 47 -20.82 -17.03 15.24
N ASP A 48 -22.11 -17.33 15.37
CA ASP A 48 -23.20 -16.37 15.13
C ASP A 48 -23.10 -15.17 16.07
N PHE A 49 -22.90 -15.42 17.37
CA PHE A 49 -22.67 -14.37 18.36
C PHE A 49 -21.43 -13.53 18.03
N PHE A 50 -20.31 -14.15 17.65
CA PHE A 50 -19.13 -13.41 17.25
C PHE A 50 -19.38 -12.55 16.00
N LEU A 51 -19.99 -13.10 14.96
CA LEU A 51 -20.20 -12.42 13.68
C LEU A 51 -21.20 -11.26 13.78
N ASN A 52 -22.29 -11.45 14.53
CA ASN A 52 -23.41 -10.51 14.55
C ASN A 52 -23.37 -9.52 15.72
N GLU A 53 -22.74 -9.88 16.84
CA GLU A 53 -22.72 -9.05 18.05
C GLU A 53 -21.33 -8.50 18.36
N VAL A 54 -20.29 -9.35 18.36
CA VAL A 54 -18.93 -8.97 18.78
C VAL A 54 -18.18 -8.23 17.68
N ARG A 55 -18.13 -8.79 16.48
CA ARG A 55 -17.37 -8.27 15.34
C ARG A 55 -17.79 -6.84 14.98
N PRO A 56 -19.08 -6.47 14.92
CA PRO A 56 -19.46 -5.09 14.65
C PRO A 56 -18.91 -4.09 15.68
N ILE A 57 -18.79 -4.48 16.95
CA ILE A 57 -18.18 -3.63 17.99
C ILE A 57 -16.69 -3.49 17.72
N ILE A 58 -15.98 -4.59 17.48
CA ILE A 58 -14.55 -4.59 17.16
C ILE A 58 -14.27 -3.74 15.91
N ASP A 59 -15.08 -3.88 14.86
CA ASP A 59 -14.96 -3.14 13.61
C ASP A 59 -15.15 -1.63 13.81
N ASN A 60 -16.13 -1.22 14.60
CA ASN A 60 -16.43 0.20 14.85
C ASN A 60 -15.51 0.86 15.89
N ARG A 61 -14.99 0.10 16.86
CA ARG A 61 -14.24 0.65 18.00
C ARG A 61 -12.74 0.39 17.95
N CYS A 62 -12.32 -0.76 17.43
CA CYS A 62 -10.92 -1.21 17.50
C CYS A 62 -10.23 -1.14 16.14
N VAL A 63 -10.87 -1.62 15.07
CA VAL A 63 -10.27 -1.74 13.73
C VAL A 63 -9.82 -0.38 13.16
N VAL A 64 -10.50 0.71 13.51
CA VAL A 64 -10.11 2.08 13.12
C VAL A 64 -8.64 2.41 13.48
N CYS A 65 -8.15 1.89 14.61
CA CYS A 65 -6.77 2.03 15.07
C CYS A 65 -5.90 0.80 14.76
N HIS A 66 -6.51 -0.37 14.60
CA HIS A 66 -5.83 -1.67 14.55
C HIS A 66 -5.98 -2.41 13.20
N ALA A 67 -6.06 -1.69 12.07
CA ALA A 67 -6.26 -2.32 10.76
C ALA A 67 -5.01 -2.45 9.89
N CYS A 68 -4.12 -1.45 9.84
CA CYS A 68 -3.00 -1.43 8.89
C CYS A 68 -1.64 -1.50 9.61
N TYR A 69 -0.51 -1.47 8.89
CA TYR A 69 0.83 -1.53 9.50
C TYR A 69 1.11 -0.41 10.51
N ASP A 70 0.23 0.60 10.57
CA ASP A 70 0.29 1.67 11.56
C ASP A 70 -0.19 1.26 12.96
N ALA A 71 -0.84 0.10 13.07
CA ALA A 71 -1.49 -0.37 14.27
C ALA A 71 -0.50 -0.41 15.45
N PRO A 72 -0.87 0.20 16.61
CA PRO A 72 -0.07 0.11 17.81
C PRO A 72 0.20 -1.35 18.20
N CYS A 73 1.43 -1.63 18.61
CA CYS A 73 1.91 -2.95 19.02
C CYS A 73 1.69 -4.04 17.95
N GLN A 74 1.65 -3.65 16.68
CA GLN A 74 1.25 -4.51 15.55
C GLN A 74 -0.08 -5.26 15.74
N LEU A 75 -0.91 -4.87 16.72
CA LEU A 75 -2.14 -5.59 17.04
C LEU A 75 -3.15 -5.37 15.92
N LYS A 76 -3.58 -6.45 15.27
CA LYS A 76 -4.57 -6.40 14.19
C LYS A 76 -5.89 -6.95 14.66
N MET A 77 -6.92 -6.13 14.64
CA MET A 77 -8.26 -6.53 15.12
C MET A 77 -9.23 -6.81 13.97
N SER A 78 -8.78 -6.69 12.71
CA SER A 78 -9.63 -6.76 11.53
C SER A 78 -10.02 -8.19 11.12
N SER A 79 -9.39 -9.23 11.66
CA SER A 79 -9.72 -10.62 11.37
C SER A 79 -9.50 -11.51 12.59
N VAL A 80 -10.07 -12.71 12.54
CA VAL A 80 -9.93 -13.76 13.58
C VAL A 80 -8.46 -14.08 13.83
N GLU A 81 -7.69 -14.26 12.77
CA GLU A 81 -6.25 -14.56 12.82
C GLU A 81 -5.43 -13.39 13.35
N GLY A 82 -5.85 -12.15 13.07
CA GLY A 82 -5.23 -10.95 13.62
C GLY A 82 -5.41 -10.86 15.14
N ILE A 83 -6.64 -11.12 15.60
CA ILE A 83 -7.00 -11.10 17.03
C ILE A 83 -6.20 -12.18 17.77
N ASP A 84 -6.17 -13.41 17.23
CA ASP A 84 -5.51 -14.55 17.89
C ASP A 84 -3.98 -14.48 17.81
N ARG A 85 -3.43 -13.87 16.74
CA ARG A 85 -1.99 -13.52 16.66
C ARG A 85 -1.54 -12.69 17.86
N GLY A 86 -2.35 -11.73 18.28
CA GLY A 86 -2.05 -10.83 19.40
C GLY A 86 -1.12 -9.68 19.02
N ALA A 87 -0.29 -9.25 19.98
CA ALA A 87 0.48 -8.02 19.89
C ALA A 87 2.00 -8.28 20.00
N SER A 88 2.79 -7.31 19.52
CA SER A 88 4.25 -7.29 19.55
C SER A 88 4.74 -5.85 19.67
N ASP A 89 5.76 -5.64 20.50
CA ASP A 89 6.45 -4.35 20.67
C ASP A 89 7.34 -3.97 19.47
N ALA A 90 7.59 -4.91 18.54
CA ALA A 90 8.41 -4.66 17.37
C ALA A 90 7.75 -3.60 16.46
N LEU A 91 8.51 -2.58 16.09
CA LEU A 91 8.01 -1.53 15.19
C LEU A 91 8.09 -1.98 13.73
N VAL A 92 7.00 -1.83 12.97
CA VAL A 92 7.03 -2.05 11.51
C VAL A 92 7.65 -0.82 10.84
N TYR A 93 7.04 0.35 11.04
CA TYR A 93 7.56 1.64 10.57
C TYR A 93 8.70 2.13 11.47
N GLN A 94 9.94 1.80 11.11
CA GLN A 94 11.13 2.25 11.83
C GLN A 94 12.16 2.84 10.86
N GLY A 95 12.03 4.15 10.60
CA GLY A 95 12.89 4.84 9.64
C GLY A 95 14.38 4.82 10.02
N THR A 96 14.75 4.65 11.29
CA THR A 96 16.16 4.69 11.74
C THR A 96 16.88 3.33 11.71
N ARG A 97 16.23 2.27 11.21
CA ARG A 97 16.78 0.92 11.26
C ARG A 97 17.98 0.75 10.32
N LEU A 98 19.09 0.21 10.85
CA LEU A 98 20.31 0.00 10.08
C LEU A 98 20.27 -1.26 9.19
N THR A 99 19.57 -2.29 9.63
CA THR A 99 19.43 -3.58 8.93
C THR A 99 17.97 -3.86 8.61
N ALA A 100 17.69 -4.67 7.60
CA ALA A 100 16.32 -5.13 7.34
C ALA A 100 15.77 -5.92 8.55
N ALA A 101 14.49 -5.71 8.87
CA ALA A 101 13.75 -6.55 9.80
C ALA A 101 13.17 -7.78 9.11
N GLN A 102 12.83 -8.78 9.92
CA GLN A 102 12.04 -9.94 9.50
C GLN A 102 10.57 -9.50 9.28
N PRO A 103 9.96 -9.79 8.12
CA PRO A 103 8.55 -9.50 7.89
C PRO A 103 7.61 -10.25 8.83
N THR A 104 6.54 -9.58 9.26
CA THR A 104 5.50 -10.08 10.18
C THR A 104 4.08 -9.81 9.65
N ARG A 105 3.90 -9.98 8.35
CA ARG A 105 2.65 -9.75 7.61
C ARG A 105 1.65 -10.87 7.88
N LEU A 106 0.45 -10.48 8.29
CA LEU A 106 -0.64 -11.41 8.58
C LEU A 106 -0.98 -12.23 7.31
N PHE A 107 -1.29 -13.52 7.49
CA PHE A 107 -1.59 -14.50 6.41
C PHE A 107 -0.42 -14.85 5.47
N GLU A 108 0.76 -14.26 5.69
CA GLU A 108 1.93 -14.43 4.83
C GLU A 108 3.06 -15.10 5.61
N ASP A 109 3.60 -14.40 6.61
CA ASP A 109 4.86 -14.80 7.24
C ASP A 109 4.67 -15.88 8.34
N ALA A 110 3.42 -16.13 8.76
CA ALA A 110 3.01 -17.27 9.57
C ALA A 110 1.54 -17.65 9.31
N GLN A 111 1.22 -18.92 9.51
CA GLN A 111 -0.06 -19.58 9.18
C GLN A 111 -0.79 -20.11 10.43
N SER A 112 -0.16 -20.11 11.61
CA SER A 112 -0.80 -20.51 12.88
C SER A 112 -0.41 -19.60 14.04
N THR A 113 -1.22 -19.62 15.09
CA THR A 113 -0.98 -18.84 16.31
C THR A 113 0.30 -19.28 17.02
N GLU A 114 0.63 -20.57 17.03
CA GLU A 114 1.89 -21.09 17.58
C GLU A 114 3.10 -20.50 16.85
N GLN A 115 3.02 -20.38 15.52
CA GLN A 115 4.09 -19.75 14.75
C GLN A 115 4.24 -18.28 15.18
N TRP A 116 3.15 -17.54 15.36
CA TRP A 116 3.22 -16.15 15.84
C TRP A 116 3.86 -16.01 17.23
N ARG A 117 3.63 -16.95 18.15
CA ARG A 117 4.33 -16.99 19.44
C ARG A 117 5.85 -17.14 19.25
N ALA A 118 6.28 -17.95 18.27
CA ALA A 118 7.71 -18.07 17.90
C ALA A 118 8.29 -16.78 17.26
N PHE A 119 7.44 -15.90 16.71
CA PHE A 119 7.78 -14.56 16.27
C PHE A 119 7.75 -13.51 17.41
N ASN A 120 7.67 -13.94 18.66
CA ASN A 120 7.56 -13.08 19.86
C ASN A 120 6.28 -12.22 19.91
N PHE A 121 5.19 -12.66 19.28
CA PHE A 121 3.88 -12.08 19.56
C PHE A 121 3.31 -12.68 20.84
N HIS A 122 2.82 -11.85 21.75
CA HIS A 122 2.12 -12.29 22.96
C HIS A 122 0.60 -12.26 22.76
N PRO A 123 -0.15 -13.15 23.43
CA PRO A 123 -1.60 -13.19 23.30
C PRO A 123 -2.26 -11.96 23.94
N ILE A 124 -3.35 -11.49 23.33
CA ILE A 124 -4.25 -10.51 23.96
C ILE A 124 -5.48 -11.17 24.61
N LEU A 125 -5.67 -12.46 24.39
CA LEU A 125 -6.73 -13.32 24.94
C LEU A 125 -6.12 -14.33 25.92
N ASN A 126 -6.93 -14.91 26.80
CA ASN A 126 -6.43 -15.86 27.80
C ASN A 126 -5.96 -17.19 27.19
N GLU A 127 -4.66 -17.48 27.22
CA GLU A 127 -4.08 -18.76 26.78
C GLU A 127 -3.88 -19.80 27.90
N ARG A 128 -4.39 -19.55 29.11
CA ARG A 128 -4.30 -20.46 30.26
C ARG A 128 -5.58 -21.29 30.40
N ALA A 129 -5.93 -21.73 31.62
CA ALA A 129 -7.19 -22.44 31.86
C ALA A 129 -8.38 -21.69 31.27
N GLN A 130 -9.21 -22.37 30.47
CA GLN A 130 -10.37 -21.77 29.81
C GLN A 130 -11.60 -21.80 30.74
N THR A 131 -11.49 -21.18 31.93
CA THR A 131 -12.61 -20.96 32.85
C THR A 131 -13.08 -19.51 32.77
N PRO A 132 -14.35 -19.19 33.07
CA PRO A 132 -14.87 -17.82 33.05
C PRO A 132 -13.96 -16.80 33.77
N THR A 133 -13.51 -17.14 34.99
CA THR A 133 -12.64 -16.27 35.79
C THR A 133 -11.26 -16.08 35.14
N ALA A 134 -10.62 -17.16 34.70
CA ALA A 134 -9.31 -17.08 34.07
C ALA A 134 -9.38 -16.32 32.73
N ASN A 135 -10.45 -16.56 31.96
CA ASN A 135 -10.70 -15.87 30.70
C ASN A 135 -10.77 -14.35 30.87
N ILE A 136 -11.35 -13.87 31.97
CA ILE A 136 -11.43 -12.44 32.25
C ILE A 136 -10.14 -11.89 32.87
N GLN A 137 -9.53 -12.59 33.82
CA GLN A 137 -8.39 -12.06 34.57
C GLN A 137 -7.04 -12.20 33.86
N ALA A 138 -6.90 -13.18 32.96
CA ALA A 138 -5.70 -13.47 32.19
C ALA A 138 -5.81 -13.07 30.71
N SER A 139 -6.77 -12.21 30.36
CA SER A 139 -6.95 -11.65 29.02
C SER A 139 -6.62 -10.16 29.04
N LEU A 140 -5.72 -9.73 28.15
CA LEU A 140 -5.28 -8.34 28.09
C LEU A 140 -6.42 -7.43 27.64
N ILE A 141 -7.25 -7.87 26.69
CA ILE A 141 -8.35 -7.05 26.18
C ILE A 141 -9.41 -6.79 27.27
N SER A 142 -9.76 -7.77 28.09
CA SER A 142 -10.72 -7.55 29.19
C SER A 142 -10.13 -6.62 30.25
N ARG A 143 -8.85 -6.80 30.61
CA ARG A 143 -8.17 -5.92 31.57
C ARG A 143 -8.10 -4.47 31.08
N MET A 144 -7.80 -4.25 29.81
CA MET A 144 -7.80 -2.92 29.17
C MET A 144 -9.21 -2.28 29.13
N LEU A 145 -10.27 -3.07 28.91
CA LEU A 145 -11.66 -2.59 28.96
C LEU A 145 -12.09 -2.25 30.41
N MET A 146 -11.75 -3.10 31.37
CA MET A 146 -12.03 -2.87 32.79
C MET A 146 -11.32 -1.61 33.31
N GLN A 147 -10.05 -1.41 32.92
CA GLN A 147 -9.30 -0.21 33.24
C GLN A 147 -10.03 1.05 32.74
N LYS A 148 -10.58 1.01 31.53
CA LYS A 148 -11.35 2.12 30.95
C LYS A 148 -12.65 2.41 31.71
N GLU A 149 -13.35 1.37 32.14
CA GLU A 149 -14.55 1.52 32.98
C GLU A 149 -14.23 2.06 34.37
N ASN A 150 -13.09 1.64 34.96
CA ASN A 150 -12.67 2.09 36.29
C ASN A 150 -12.12 3.53 36.27
N HIS A 151 -11.57 3.97 35.14
CA HIS A 151 -10.98 5.31 34.95
C HIS A 151 -11.59 6.01 33.73
N PRO A 152 -12.89 6.37 33.77
CA PRO A 152 -13.55 7.04 32.66
C PRO A 152 -12.89 8.39 32.37
N LEU A 153 -12.82 8.76 31.10
CA LEU A 153 -12.20 10.01 30.68
C LEU A 153 -13.04 11.23 31.09
N PRO A 154 -12.41 12.38 31.36
CA PRO A 154 -13.14 13.60 31.65
C PRO A 154 -13.92 14.06 30.42
N ASP A 155 -15.10 14.66 30.64
CA ASP A 155 -15.90 15.27 29.58
C ASP A 155 -15.26 16.60 29.13
N GLN A 156 -14.33 16.49 28.19
CA GLN A 156 -13.57 17.60 27.61
C GLN A 156 -13.72 17.59 26.09
N LYS A 157 -13.79 18.79 25.49
CA LYS A 157 -13.81 18.94 24.02
C LYS A 157 -12.52 18.44 23.36
N GLN A 158 -11.40 18.67 24.04
CA GLN A 158 -10.08 18.15 23.67
C GLN A 158 -9.43 17.64 24.95
N LEU A 159 -9.03 16.37 24.94
CA LEU A 159 -8.40 15.74 26.09
C LEU A 159 -7.00 16.30 26.31
N GLU A 160 -6.71 16.72 27.53
CA GLU A 160 -5.38 17.11 27.97
C GLU A 160 -4.64 15.95 28.65
N GLY A 161 -3.30 15.95 28.58
CA GLY A 161 -2.47 14.93 29.23
C GLY A 161 -2.35 13.59 28.47
N PHE A 162 -2.84 13.53 27.23
CA PHE A 162 -2.69 12.38 26.34
C PHE A 162 -1.73 12.70 25.20
N ASP A 163 -0.89 11.72 24.85
CA ASP A 163 -0.08 11.79 23.64
C ASP A 163 -0.82 11.15 22.45
N PHE A 164 -1.15 12.01 21.48
CA PHE A 164 -1.78 11.65 20.21
C PHE A 164 -0.82 11.78 19.03
N ALA A 165 0.47 12.01 19.28
CA ALA A 165 1.48 12.04 18.24
C ALA A 165 1.52 10.71 17.50
N ILE A 166 1.71 10.79 16.18
CA ILE A 166 1.73 9.62 15.29
C ILE A 166 2.95 8.74 15.58
N ASP A 167 4.04 9.34 16.03
CA ASP A 167 5.32 8.72 16.36
C ASP A 167 5.55 8.58 17.87
N ARG A 168 4.48 8.62 18.67
CA ARG A 168 4.55 8.36 20.11
C ARG A 168 5.22 7.02 20.39
N LEU A 169 5.91 6.95 21.53
CA LEU A 169 6.38 5.68 22.07
C LEU A 169 5.15 4.81 22.41
N GLN A 170 5.19 3.56 21.95
CA GLN A 170 4.09 2.61 22.15
C GLN A 170 4.37 1.79 23.40
N GLU A 171 3.38 1.72 24.28
CA GLU A 171 3.39 0.82 25.44
C GLU A 171 2.62 -0.44 25.08
N CYS A 172 3.31 -1.58 25.08
CA CYS A 172 2.79 -2.85 24.57
C CYS A 172 2.89 -3.95 25.64
N PRO A 173 2.16 -3.81 26.77
CA PRO A 173 2.29 -4.74 27.89
C PRO A 173 1.74 -6.12 27.54
N SER A 174 2.41 -7.17 27.99
CA SER A 174 1.78 -8.49 28.10
C SER A 174 0.80 -8.52 29.28
N ILE A 175 0.01 -9.59 29.40
CA ILE A 175 -0.88 -9.76 30.56
C ILE A 175 -0.10 -9.85 31.89
N GLU A 176 1.10 -10.41 31.86
CA GLU A 176 1.98 -10.51 33.03
C GLU A 176 2.55 -9.13 33.47
N GLU A 177 2.63 -8.18 32.54
CA GLU A 177 3.14 -6.82 32.79
C GLU A 177 2.02 -5.82 33.08
N PHE A 178 0.76 -6.21 32.85
CA PHE A 178 -0.38 -5.29 32.83
C PHE A 178 -0.61 -4.59 34.17
N ASP A 179 -0.42 -5.26 35.31
CA ASP A 179 -0.64 -4.63 36.62
C ASP A 179 0.29 -3.43 36.87
N ASN A 180 1.51 -3.46 36.32
CA ASN A 180 2.43 -2.32 36.38
C ASN A 180 2.02 -1.24 35.38
N TYR A 181 1.65 -1.63 34.16
CA TYR A 181 1.14 -0.71 33.15
C TYR A 181 -0.09 0.07 33.65
N GLU A 182 -1.04 -0.60 34.32
CA GLU A 182 -2.24 0.04 34.86
C GLU A 182 -1.91 1.05 35.98
N GLN A 183 -0.86 0.79 36.78
CA GLN A 183 -0.39 1.72 37.80
C GLN A 183 0.28 2.95 37.21
N ASP A 184 1.11 2.76 36.18
CA ASP A 184 1.85 3.84 35.53
C ASP A 184 0.94 4.70 34.63
N PHE A 185 -0.07 4.07 34.00
CA PHE A 185 -0.96 4.69 33.01
C PHE A 185 -2.45 4.45 33.31
N PRO A 186 -2.99 4.85 34.47
CA PRO A 186 -4.33 4.47 34.91
C PRO A 186 -5.46 4.84 33.94
N THR A 187 -5.32 5.95 33.20
CA THR A 187 -6.34 6.45 32.24
C THR A 187 -6.15 5.93 30.81
N TRP A 188 -5.18 5.05 30.56
CA TRP A 188 -4.83 4.56 29.22
C TRP A 188 -5.53 3.23 28.86
N GLY A 189 -6.68 2.96 29.47
CA GLY A 189 -7.57 1.87 29.06
C GLY A 189 -8.14 2.08 27.65
N MET A 190 -8.60 0.99 27.02
CA MET A 190 -9.09 1.01 25.64
C MET A 190 -10.61 1.27 25.58
N PRO A 191 -11.11 2.09 24.62
CA PRO A 191 -10.34 2.76 23.56
C PRO A 191 -9.52 3.95 24.08
N TYR A 192 -8.24 4.00 23.70
CA TYR A 192 -7.29 5.01 24.16
C TYR A 192 -7.69 6.42 23.71
N GLY A 193 -7.79 7.35 24.66
CA GLY A 193 -8.09 8.76 24.38
C GLY A 193 -9.42 9.02 23.65
N LEU A 194 -10.35 8.07 23.72
CA LEU A 194 -11.73 8.21 23.29
C LEU A 194 -12.68 7.92 24.46
N PRO A 195 -13.94 8.34 24.41
CA PRO A 195 -14.92 7.99 25.45
C PRO A 195 -15.07 6.47 25.64
N ASN A 196 -15.63 6.07 26.79
CA ASN A 196 -16.00 4.69 27.05
C ASN A 196 -16.96 4.17 25.96
N ILE A 197 -16.87 2.87 25.67
CA ILE A 197 -17.89 2.19 24.88
C ILE A 197 -19.20 2.14 25.69
N SER A 198 -20.33 1.96 25.01
CA SER A 198 -21.60 1.84 25.71
C SER A 198 -21.62 0.62 26.63
N SER A 199 -22.43 0.66 27.69
CA SER A 199 -22.55 -0.46 28.63
C SER A 199 -22.99 -1.76 27.94
N HIS A 200 -23.78 -1.66 26.87
CA HIS A 200 -24.15 -2.81 26.04
C HIS A 200 -22.93 -3.38 25.31
N GLU A 201 -22.19 -2.54 24.58
CA GLU A 201 -20.96 -2.96 23.89
C GLU A 201 -19.95 -3.60 24.87
N TYR A 202 -19.75 -2.98 26.03
CA TYR A 202 -18.90 -3.52 27.09
C TYR A 202 -19.36 -4.90 27.54
N SER A 203 -20.64 -5.05 27.87
CA SER A 203 -21.18 -6.34 28.32
C SER A 203 -21.06 -7.44 27.26
N THR A 204 -21.25 -7.10 25.97
CA THR A 204 -21.11 -8.05 24.85
C THR A 204 -19.66 -8.51 24.70
N LEU A 205 -18.69 -7.59 24.73
CA LEU A 205 -17.27 -7.94 24.65
C LEU A 205 -16.81 -8.76 25.87
N MET A 206 -17.24 -8.40 27.07
CA MET A 206 -16.89 -9.13 28.28
C MET A 206 -17.51 -10.53 28.30
N ALA A 207 -18.76 -10.69 27.86
CA ALA A 207 -19.39 -12.00 27.71
C ALA A 207 -18.65 -12.87 26.67
N TRP A 208 -18.22 -12.28 25.56
CA TRP A 208 -17.40 -12.98 24.56
C TRP A 208 -16.08 -13.48 25.16
N VAL A 209 -15.38 -12.62 25.90
CA VAL A 209 -14.12 -12.99 26.57
C VAL A 209 -14.36 -14.07 27.61
N GLU A 210 -15.34 -13.90 28.50
CA GLU A 210 -15.71 -14.86 29.55
C GLU A 210 -15.95 -16.27 28.98
N ASN A 211 -16.59 -16.36 27.81
CA ASN A 211 -16.89 -17.60 27.10
C ASN A 211 -15.72 -18.12 26.24
N GLY A 212 -14.49 -17.68 26.50
CA GLY A 212 -13.27 -18.20 25.88
C GLY A 212 -12.94 -17.58 24.52
N SER A 213 -13.56 -16.43 24.19
CA SER A 213 -13.28 -15.67 22.97
C SER A 213 -13.39 -16.51 21.69
N ILE A 214 -14.39 -17.38 21.63
CA ILE A 214 -14.65 -18.23 20.46
C ILE A 214 -15.08 -17.36 19.26
N MET A 215 -14.57 -17.69 18.08
CA MET A 215 -14.74 -16.96 16.82
C MET A 215 -15.14 -17.91 15.67
N ASN A 216 -15.56 -17.34 14.54
CA ASN A 216 -15.95 -18.12 13.38
C ASN A 216 -14.73 -18.65 12.59
N ALA A 217 -14.86 -19.84 12.02
CA ALA A 217 -14.01 -20.30 10.92
C ALA A 217 -14.28 -19.48 9.64
N PRO A 218 -13.38 -19.52 8.63
CA PRO A 218 -13.57 -18.82 7.36
C PRO A 218 -14.93 -19.13 6.73
N LEU A 219 -15.62 -18.08 6.26
CA LEU A 219 -16.94 -18.21 5.66
C LEU A 219 -16.85 -18.96 4.31
N PRO A 220 -17.74 -19.93 4.04
CA PRO A 220 -17.70 -20.67 2.79
C PRO A 220 -17.96 -19.75 1.59
N LEU A 221 -17.44 -20.14 0.42
CA LEU A 221 -17.73 -19.48 -0.85
C LEU A 221 -19.04 -19.99 -1.42
N SER A 222 -19.82 -19.10 -2.03
CA SER A 222 -21.01 -19.49 -2.80
C SER A 222 -20.62 -20.17 -4.10
N LYS A 223 -21.56 -20.92 -4.71
CA LYS A 223 -21.34 -21.54 -6.03
C LYS A 223 -21.03 -20.52 -7.13
N ALA A 224 -21.63 -19.33 -7.05
CA ALA A 224 -21.42 -18.26 -8.02
C ALA A 224 -20.00 -17.67 -7.89
N GLU A 225 -19.54 -17.45 -6.66
CA GLU A 225 -18.16 -17.01 -6.39
C GLU A 225 -17.14 -18.04 -6.88
N LEU A 226 -17.36 -19.33 -6.57
CA LEU A 226 -16.49 -20.41 -7.04
C LEU A 226 -16.42 -20.48 -8.58
N SER A 227 -17.54 -20.27 -9.27
CA SER A 227 -17.58 -20.22 -10.74
C SER A 227 -16.73 -19.06 -11.28
N LYS A 228 -16.89 -17.86 -10.71
CA LYS A 228 -16.12 -16.68 -11.15
C LYS A 228 -14.63 -16.79 -10.84
N ILE A 229 -14.28 -17.37 -9.70
CA ILE A 229 -12.88 -17.70 -9.36
C ILE A 229 -12.32 -18.67 -10.40
N ALA A 230 -13.04 -19.74 -10.75
CA ALA A 230 -12.58 -20.72 -11.73
C ALA A 230 -12.37 -20.10 -13.12
N GLU A 231 -13.24 -19.19 -13.57
CA GLU A 231 -13.08 -18.46 -14.84
C GLU A 231 -11.77 -17.65 -14.85
N TYR A 232 -11.52 -16.84 -13.83
CA TYR A 232 -10.31 -16.02 -13.73
C TYR A 232 -9.05 -16.85 -13.52
N GLU A 233 -9.10 -17.88 -12.68
CA GLU A 233 -7.96 -18.79 -12.49
C GLU A 233 -7.64 -19.58 -13.76
N THR A 234 -8.64 -19.94 -14.57
CA THR A 234 -8.39 -20.56 -15.89
C THR A 234 -7.67 -19.61 -16.83
N PHE A 235 -8.05 -18.33 -16.86
CA PHE A 235 -7.37 -17.31 -17.66
C PHE A 235 -5.91 -17.10 -17.22
N LEU A 236 -5.69 -16.92 -15.91
CA LEU A 236 -4.37 -16.59 -15.35
C LEU A 236 -3.39 -17.76 -15.34
N ASN A 237 -3.85 -19.00 -15.45
CA ASN A 237 -3.02 -20.20 -15.25
C ASN A 237 -2.83 -21.06 -16.52
N LYS A 238 -3.05 -20.51 -17.72
CA LYS A 238 -2.72 -21.21 -18.98
C LYS A 238 -1.22 -21.55 -19.06
N ASP A 239 -0.88 -22.62 -19.77
CA ASP A 239 0.49 -23.17 -19.77
C ASP A 239 1.47 -22.45 -20.69
N ASP A 240 0.99 -21.74 -21.72
CA ASP A 240 1.88 -21.07 -22.67
C ASP A 240 2.66 -19.90 -22.02
N LEU A 241 3.84 -19.60 -22.56
CA LEU A 241 4.75 -18.60 -21.99
C LEU A 241 4.15 -17.19 -21.97
N LYS A 242 3.29 -16.88 -22.96
CA LYS A 242 2.65 -15.57 -23.08
C LYS A 242 1.66 -15.34 -21.95
N SER A 243 0.81 -16.31 -21.69
CA SER A 243 -0.13 -16.30 -20.56
C SER A 243 0.58 -16.28 -19.21
N GLN A 244 1.69 -17.01 -19.06
CA GLN A 244 2.49 -16.97 -17.83
C GLN A 244 3.10 -15.59 -17.56
N LEU A 245 3.65 -14.95 -18.60
CA LEU A 245 4.25 -13.62 -18.48
C LEU A 245 3.20 -12.56 -18.15
N SER A 246 2.03 -12.61 -18.80
CA SER A 246 0.94 -11.67 -18.54
C SER A 246 0.33 -11.87 -17.15
N ALA A 247 0.13 -13.10 -16.71
CA ALA A 247 -0.38 -13.38 -15.36
C ALA A 247 0.59 -12.89 -14.27
N ARG A 248 1.91 -13.04 -14.50
CA ARG A 248 2.94 -12.43 -13.64
C ARG A 248 2.81 -10.91 -13.58
N TYR A 249 2.69 -10.26 -14.73
CA TYR A 249 2.51 -8.80 -14.81
C TYR A 249 1.25 -8.35 -14.04
N ILE A 250 0.11 -9.01 -14.26
CA ILE A 250 -1.16 -8.72 -13.58
C ILE A 250 -1.00 -8.88 -12.07
N TYR A 251 -0.36 -9.96 -11.59
CA TYR A 251 -0.12 -10.16 -10.16
C TYR A 251 0.77 -9.08 -9.54
N GLU A 252 1.90 -8.75 -10.17
CA GLU A 252 2.82 -7.73 -9.67
C GLU A 252 2.18 -6.32 -9.59
N HIS A 253 1.08 -6.10 -10.31
CA HIS A 253 0.29 -4.87 -10.26
C HIS A 253 -0.93 -4.91 -9.35
N LEU A 254 -1.51 -6.09 -9.09
CA LEU A 254 -2.78 -6.22 -8.35
C LEU A 254 -2.66 -6.90 -6.98
N PHE A 255 -1.46 -7.29 -6.52
CA PHE A 255 -1.29 -8.03 -5.25
C PHE A 255 -1.75 -7.28 -3.99
N LEU A 256 -1.91 -5.95 -4.04
CA LEU A 256 -2.49 -5.13 -2.96
C LEU A 256 -3.98 -4.84 -3.13
N SER A 257 -4.56 -5.18 -4.28
CA SER A 257 -5.92 -4.81 -4.63
C SER A 257 -6.93 -5.79 -4.05
N HIS A 258 -8.04 -5.24 -3.56
CA HIS A 258 -9.20 -6.00 -3.12
C HIS A 258 -10.09 -6.26 -4.33
N LEU A 259 -9.93 -7.42 -4.95
CA LEU A 259 -10.64 -7.81 -6.17
C LEU A 259 -12.08 -8.19 -5.83
N TYR A 260 -13.06 -7.77 -6.63
CA TYR A 260 -14.46 -8.18 -6.46
C TYR A 260 -15.15 -8.40 -7.80
N PHE A 261 -16.16 -9.28 -7.80
CA PHE A 261 -16.95 -9.56 -9.00
C PHE A 261 -18.21 -8.68 -9.03
N SER A 262 -18.27 -7.70 -9.94
CA SER A 262 -19.41 -6.78 -10.02
C SER A 262 -20.69 -7.40 -10.59
N GLU A 263 -20.56 -8.54 -11.27
CA GLU A 263 -21.67 -9.29 -11.84
C GLU A 263 -22.44 -10.12 -10.79
N LEU A 264 -21.90 -10.26 -9.58
CA LEU A 264 -22.54 -11.01 -8.50
C LEU A 264 -23.50 -10.12 -7.69
N THR A 265 -24.65 -10.68 -7.32
CA THR A 265 -25.65 -10.00 -6.48
C THR A 265 -25.39 -10.27 -4.99
N GLY A 266 -25.84 -9.36 -4.11
CA GLY A 266 -25.71 -9.54 -2.64
C GLY A 266 -24.62 -8.69 -1.95
N GLY A 267 -24.01 -7.74 -2.65
CA GLY A 267 -22.93 -6.91 -2.14
C GLY A 267 -21.54 -7.51 -2.42
N PRO A 268 -20.48 -6.68 -2.53
CA PRO A 268 -19.18 -7.17 -2.94
C PRO A 268 -18.50 -7.97 -1.83
N ARG A 269 -18.15 -9.23 -2.13
CA ARG A 269 -17.10 -9.96 -1.41
C ARG A 269 -15.76 -9.71 -2.09
N TYR A 270 -14.74 -9.42 -1.29
CA TYR A 270 -13.41 -9.11 -1.78
C TYR A 270 -12.47 -10.32 -1.72
N PHE A 271 -11.53 -10.36 -2.66
CA PHE A 271 -10.55 -11.42 -2.84
C PHE A 271 -9.16 -10.82 -3.06
N ASN A 272 -8.13 -11.54 -2.62
CA ASN A 272 -6.74 -11.25 -2.89
C ASN A 272 -6.20 -12.18 -3.97
N LEU A 273 -5.37 -11.65 -4.87
CA LEU A 273 -4.62 -12.44 -5.83
C LEU A 273 -3.28 -12.86 -5.21
N VAL A 274 -3.04 -14.16 -5.12
CA VAL A 274 -1.83 -14.73 -4.51
C VAL A 274 -1.10 -15.67 -5.47
N ARG A 275 0.21 -15.83 -5.28
CA ARG A 275 0.98 -16.90 -5.91
C ARG A 275 0.83 -18.20 -5.11
N SER A 276 0.76 -19.32 -5.82
CA SER A 276 0.59 -20.67 -5.27
C SER A 276 1.53 -21.65 -5.97
N SER A 277 2.06 -22.62 -5.23
CA SER A 277 2.81 -23.76 -5.79
C SER A 277 1.88 -24.85 -6.33
N THR A 278 0.59 -24.83 -5.95
CA THR A 278 -0.42 -25.81 -6.39
C THR A 278 -1.41 -25.21 -7.41
N PRO A 279 -1.84 -25.99 -8.42
CA PRO A 279 -2.76 -25.56 -9.48
C PRO A 279 -4.21 -25.39 -8.98
N PRO A 280 -5.08 -24.72 -9.77
CA PRO A 280 -6.53 -24.75 -9.57
C PRO A 280 -7.08 -26.19 -9.45
N GLY A 281 -8.00 -26.40 -8.51
CA GLY A 281 -8.51 -27.73 -8.15
C GLY A 281 -7.85 -28.35 -6.92
N GLU A 282 -6.68 -27.86 -6.52
CA GLU A 282 -6.00 -28.24 -5.27
C GLU A 282 -6.07 -27.11 -4.24
N ALA A 283 -5.86 -27.49 -2.96
CA ALA A 283 -5.73 -26.54 -1.86
C ALA A 283 -4.56 -25.59 -2.11
N VAL A 284 -4.80 -24.29 -1.92
CA VAL A 284 -3.82 -23.24 -2.19
C VAL A 284 -2.61 -23.40 -1.25
N GLN A 285 -1.43 -23.55 -1.84
CA GLN A 285 -0.16 -23.49 -1.11
C GLN A 285 0.52 -22.16 -1.45
N ARG A 286 0.25 -21.15 -0.62
CA ARG A 286 0.67 -19.78 -0.88
C ARG A 286 2.20 -19.66 -0.91
N ILE A 287 2.72 -19.01 -1.95
CA ILE A 287 4.13 -18.62 -2.06
C ILE A 287 4.29 -17.21 -1.50
N VAL A 288 5.08 -17.08 -0.45
CA VAL A 288 5.32 -15.82 0.25
C VAL A 288 6.79 -15.42 0.07
N THR A 289 7.00 -14.22 -0.45
CA THR A 289 8.33 -13.61 -0.57
C THR A 289 8.27 -12.18 -0.05
N ARG A 290 9.42 -11.51 0.07
CA ARG A 290 9.49 -10.14 0.58
C ARG A 290 8.90 -9.14 -0.41
N ARG A 291 9.18 -9.32 -1.71
CA ARG A 291 8.62 -8.55 -2.83
C ARG A 291 7.89 -9.47 -3.80
N PRO A 292 6.82 -9.01 -4.49
CA PRO A 292 6.03 -9.85 -5.41
C PRO A 292 6.86 -10.43 -6.58
N TYR A 293 7.95 -9.78 -6.96
CA TYR A 293 8.86 -10.21 -8.02
C TYR A 293 10.08 -10.99 -7.52
N ASP A 294 10.19 -11.29 -6.22
CA ASP A 294 11.26 -12.15 -5.72
C ASP A 294 11.04 -13.60 -6.18
N ASN A 295 12.14 -14.36 -6.25
CA ASN A 295 12.14 -15.75 -6.70
C ASN A 295 11.14 -16.60 -5.89
N PRO A 296 10.15 -17.24 -6.55
CA PRO A 296 9.11 -18.01 -5.88
C PRO A 296 9.59 -19.36 -5.33
N GLY A 297 10.81 -19.81 -5.67
CA GLY A 297 11.38 -21.08 -5.21
C GLY A 297 10.77 -22.32 -5.87
N VAL A 298 9.96 -22.15 -6.91
CA VAL A 298 9.31 -23.21 -7.69
C VAL A 298 9.47 -22.94 -9.19
N GLU A 299 9.41 -24.00 -10.00
CA GLU A 299 9.48 -23.88 -11.45
C GLU A 299 8.21 -23.26 -12.05
N ARG A 300 7.05 -23.63 -11.51
CA ARG A 300 5.74 -23.14 -11.96
C ARG A 300 5.02 -22.43 -10.82
N VAL A 301 4.57 -21.22 -11.13
CA VAL A 301 3.70 -20.43 -10.25
C VAL A 301 2.28 -20.48 -10.78
N TYR A 302 1.31 -20.64 -9.88
CA TYR A 302 -0.10 -20.47 -10.16
C TYR A 302 -0.64 -19.23 -9.45
N TYR A 303 -1.49 -18.46 -10.11
CA TYR A 303 -2.14 -17.28 -9.54
C TYR A 303 -3.56 -17.64 -9.10
N ARG A 304 -3.85 -17.50 -7.81
CA ARG A 304 -5.07 -18.00 -7.17
C ARG A 304 -5.80 -16.87 -6.46
N LEU A 305 -7.13 -16.91 -6.48
CA LEU A 305 -7.97 -15.95 -5.76
C LEU A 305 -8.38 -16.55 -4.41
N ILE A 306 -8.06 -15.84 -3.33
CA ILE A 306 -8.47 -16.24 -1.97
C ILE A 306 -9.34 -15.15 -1.35
N PRO A 307 -10.39 -15.50 -0.58
CA PRO A 307 -11.25 -14.50 0.05
C PRO A 307 -10.48 -13.65 1.06
N GLU A 308 -10.66 -12.32 1.01
CA GLU A 308 -10.20 -11.40 2.03
C GLU A 308 -10.92 -11.71 3.35
N GLN A 309 -10.16 -11.94 4.42
CA GLN A 309 -10.69 -12.29 5.74
C GLN A 309 -10.87 -11.05 6.62
N GLY A 310 -10.07 -10.01 6.38
CA GLY A 310 -10.07 -8.78 7.14
C GLY A 310 -11.29 -7.91 6.84
N THR A 311 -11.74 -7.18 7.85
CA THR A 311 -12.69 -6.08 7.69
C THR A 311 -12.09 -5.00 6.79
N THR A 312 -12.84 -4.62 5.76
CA THR A 312 -12.44 -3.58 4.82
C THR A 312 -12.33 -2.23 5.51
N VAL A 313 -11.17 -1.57 5.39
CA VAL A 313 -10.93 -0.22 5.91
C VAL A 313 -10.49 0.75 4.84
N SER A 314 -10.92 2.01 4.93
CA SER A 314 -10.55 3.05 3.96
C SER A 314 -9.03 3.19 3.78
N LYS A 315 -8.25 2.94 4.85
CA LYS A 315 -6.78 3.06 4.88
C LYS A 315 -6.06 2.15 3.88
N THR A 316 -6.54 0.91 3.69
CA THR A 316 -5.88 -0.10 2.84
C THR A 316 -6.75 -0.54 1.66
N HIS A 317 -8.04 -0.22 1.68
CA HIS A 317 -8.97 -0.70 0.66
C HIS A 317 -8.70 -0.07 -0.71
N LEU A 318 -8.33 -0.93 -1.65
CA LEU A 318 -8.11 -0.65 -3.07
C LEU A 318 -9.02 -1.55 -3.90
N PRO A 319 -10.31 -1.20 -4.04
CA PRO A 319 -11.23 -2.03 -4.81
C PRO A 319 -10.79 -2.10 -6.26
N PHE A 320 -10.87 -3.30 -6.84
CA PHE A 320 -10.62 -3.53 -8.25
C PHE A 320 -11.71 -4.44 -8.81
N GLU A 321 -12.37 -3.96 -9.85
CA GLU A 321 -13.52 -4.62 -10.43
C GLU A 321 -13.10 -5.74 -11.40
N LEU A 322 -13.67 -6.92 -11.19
CA LEU A 322 -13.59 -8.07 -12.08
C LEU A 322 -14.97 -8.31 -12.73
N ASN A 323 -15.02 -8.31 -14.05
CA ASN A 323 -16.22 -8.60 -14.85
C ASN A 323 -15.81 -9.18 -16.23
N ASN A 324 -16.78 -9.52 -17.08
CA ASN A 324 -16.47 -10.08 -18.39
C ASN A 324 -15.75 -9.10 -19.32
N THR A 325 -16.10 -7.80 -19.30
CA THR A 325 -15.41 -6.76 -20.09
C THR A 325 -13.93 -6.71 -19.74
N ARG A 326 -13.61 -6.66 -18.45
CA ARG A 326 -12.24 -6.68 -17.91
C ARG A 326 -11.44 -7.88 -18.42
N MET A 327 -12.04 -9.06 -18.38
CA MET A 327 -11.38 -10.27 -18.86
C MET A 327 -11.13 -10.23 -20.37
N GLN A 328 -12.08 -9.70 -21.15
CA GLN A 328 -11.93 -9.50 -22.59
C GLN A 328 -10.82 -8.50 -22.91
N ASP A 329 -10.74 -7.40 -22.17
CA ASP A 329 -9.68 -6.40 -22.32
C ASP A 329 -8.31 -7.02 -22.04
N TRP A 330 -8.16 -7.79 -20.97
CA TRP A 330 -6.91 -8.47 -20.65
C TRP A 330 -6.53 -9.53 -21.68
N GLN A 331 -7.51 -10.28 -22.19
CA GLN A 331 -7.31 -11.22 -23.30
C GLN A 331 -6.85 -10.48 -24.56
N ALA A 332 -7.48 -9.38 -24.92
CA ALA A 332 -7.11 -8.58 -26.09
C ALA A 332 -5.69 -8.00 -25.96
N TRP A 333 -5.40 -7.36 -24.82
CA TRP A 333 -4.13 -6.66 -24.60
C TRP A 333 -2.95 -7.62 -24.43
N PHE A 334 -3.14 -8.73 -23.74
CA PHE A 334 -2.02 -9.60 -23.37
C PHE A 334 -1.98 -10.93 -24.12
N VAL A 335 -3.08 -11.42 -24.69
CA VAL A 335 -3.11 -12.77 -25.30
C VAL A 335 -3.33 -12.70 -26.81
N ASP A 336 -4.23 -11.84 -27.29
CA ASP A 336 -4.56 -11.77 -28.72
C ASP A 336 -3.60 -10.86 -29.51
N GLU A 337 -2.98 -9.87 -28.87
CA GLU A 337 -2.01 -8.96 -29.49
C GLU A 337 -0.83 -9.71 -30.12
N SER A 338 -0.34 -9.27 -31.28
CA SER A 338 0.63 -10.04 -32.07
C SER A 338 2.08 -9.84 -31.56
N TYR A 339 2.49 -10.67 -30.60
CA TYR A 339 3.86 -10.72 -30.10
C TYR A 339 4.22 -12.13 -29.62
N THR A 340 5.52 -12.41 -29.49
CA THR A 340 6.05 -13.73 -29.11
C THR A 340 6.85 -13.62 -27.82
N VAL A 341 6.64 -14.57 -26.91
CA VAL A 341 7.47 -14.76 -25.72
C VAL A 341 8.31 -16.01 -25.92
N THR A 342 9.63 -15.85 -25.98
CA THR A 342 10.56 -16.97 -26.24
C THR A 342 11.05 -17.62 -24.96
N SER A 343 11.09 -16.87 -23.87
CA SER A 343 11.48 -17.35 -22.54
C SER A 343 10.86 -16.45 -21.46
N LEU A 344 10.67 -16.99 -20.26
CA LEU A 344 10.22 -16.18 -19.14
C LEU A 344 11.39 -15.39 -18.53
N PRO A 345 11.18 -14.14 -18.10
CA PRO A 345 12.18 -13.36 -17.40
C PRO A 345 12.59 -14.04 -16.10
N THR A 346 13.90 -14.03 -15.81
CA THR A 346 14.40 -14.59 -14.55
C THR A 346 13.95 -13.76 -13.35
N TYR A 347 13.96 -14.38 -12.17
CA TYR A 347 13.74 -13.69 -10.89
C TYR A 347 15.04 -13.09 -10.30
N GLN A 348 16.11 -13.00 -11.08
CA GLN A 348 17.32 -12.32 -10.64
C GLN A 348 17.03 -10.83 -10.48
N ILE A 349 17.53 -10.21 -9.41
CA ILE A 349 17.17 -8.84 -9.02
C ILE A 349 17.42 -7.82 -10.16
N GLY A 350 18.51 -7.97 -10.91
CA GLY A 350 18.86 -7.09 -12.03
C GLY A 350 17.92 -7.18 -13.25
N VAL A 351 16.98 -8.14 -13.24
CA VAL A 351 15.89 -8.27 -14.23
C VAL A 351 14.56 -7.95 -13.56
N ALA A 352 14.25 -8.64 -12.47
CA ALA A 352 12.93 -8.64 -11.84
C ALA A 352 12.53 -7.30 -11.20
N ALA A 353 13.50 -6.52 -10.70
CA ALA A 353 13.19 -5.22 -10.09
C ALA A 353 12.96 -4.10 -11.11
N ASN A 354 13.27 -4.33 -12.40
CA ASN A 354 13.03 -3.38 -13.48
C ASN A 354 11.94 -3.90 -14.44
N PRO A 355 10.72 -3.34 -14.41
CA PRO A 355 9.61 -3.82 -15.23
C PRO A 355 9.85 -3.68 -16.73
N LEU A 356 10.65 -2.70 -17.15
CA LEU A 356 10.99 -2.50 -18.56
C LEU A 356 11.96 -3.58 -19.07
N THR A 357 12.61 -4.32 -18.17
CA THR A 357 13.44 -5.49 -18.49
C THR A 357 12.66 -6.79 -18.32
N ALA A 358 11.99 -6.96 -17.19
CA ALA A 358 11.24 -8.19 -16.90
C ALA A 358 10.11 -8.43 -17.91
N PHE A 359 9.37 -7.39 -18.27
CA PHE A 359 8.21 -7.50 -19.17
C PHE A 359 8.52 -6.96 -20.55
N PHE A 360 9.76 -7.11 -20.99
CA PHE A 360 10.24 -6.62 -22.27
C PHE A 360 9.37 -7.11 -23.45
N ASP A 361 9.05 -8.41 -23.45
CA ASP A 361 8.25 -9.02 -24.53
C ASP A 361 6.79 -8.55 -24.53
N LEU A 362 6.28 -7.97 -23.43
CA LEU A 362 4.90 -7.45 -23.38
C LEU A 362 4.81 -6.09 -24.10
N PRO A 363 3.84 -5.91 -25.01
CA PRO A 363 3.63 -4.64 -25.69
C PRO A 363 3.42 -3.49 -24.70
N VAL A 364 4.13 -2.38 -24.93
CA VAL A 364 4.03 -1.17 -24.09
C VAL A 364 2.61 -0.63 -24.04
N ARG A 365 1.92 -0.60 -25.19
CA ARG A 365 0.51 -0.20 -25.28
C ARG A 365 -0.38 -0.99 -24.33
N SER A 366 -0.27 -2.32 -24.35
CA SER A 366 -1.07 -3.23 -23.53
C SER A 366 -0.86 -2.98 -22.04
N ARG A 367 0.41 -2.86 -21.64
CA ARG A 367 0.80 -2.55 -20.26
C ARG A 367 0.30 -1.18 -19.81
N PHE A 368 0.38 -0.19 -20.68
CA PHE A 368 -0.09 1.16 -20.37
C PHE A 368 -1.61 1.22 -20.26
N LYS A 369 -2.36 0.63 -21.21
CA LYS A 369 -3.82 0.49 -21.15
C LYS A 369 -4.27 -0.17 -19.85
N PHE A 370 -3.62 -1.26 -19.46
CA PHE A 370 -3.90 -1.94 -18.19
C PHE A 370 -3.78 -1.00 -16.98
N MET A 371 -2.72 -0.20 -16.91
CA MET A 371 -2.50 0.72 -15.78
C MET A 371 -3.44 1.93 -15.78
N VAL A 372 -3.72 2.53 -16.94
CA VAL A 372 -4.55 3.75 -17.02
C VAL A 372 -6.04 3.46 -16.95
N ASP A 373 -6.48 2.28 -17.40
CA ASP A 373 -7.90 1.92 -17.36
C ASP A 373 -8.44 1.92 -15.92
N THR A 374 -7.58 1.60 -14.95
CA THR A 374 -7.86 1.69 -13.51
C THR A 374 -6.88 2.63 -12.80
N ALA A 375 -6.55 3.76 -13.42
CA ALA A 375 -5.50 4.65 -12.89
C ALA A 375 -5.72 5.08 -11.43
N GLN A 376 -6.96 5.24 -10.96
CA GLN A 376 -7.23 5.52 -9.55
C GLN A 376 -6.74 4.38 -8.64
N ASN A 377 -6.87 3.11 -9.06
CA ASN A 377 -6.35 1.95 -8.34
C ASN A 377 -4.81 1.92 -8.42
N THR A 378 -4.22 2.07 -9.62
CA THR A 378 -2.77 2.11 -9.84
C THR A 378 -2.09 3.20 -9.00
N ILE A 379 -2.62 4.43 -9.02
CA ILE A 379 -2.10 5.53 -8.19
C ILE A 379 -2.44 5.33 -6.72
N GLY A 380 -3.65 4.82 -6.43
CA GLY A 380 -4.07 4.47 -5.09
C GLY A 380 -3.14 3.45 -4.40
N ALA A 381 -2.54 2.53 -5.15
CA ALA A 381 -1.65 1.51 -4.62
C ALA A 381 -0.42 2.08 -3.92
N PHE A 382 0.17 3.16 -4.44
CA PHE A 382 1.27 3.84 -3.74
C PHE A 382 0.82 4.91 -2.73
N ILE A 383 -0.48 5.15 -2.59
CA ILE A 383 -1.03 6.03 -1.55
C ILE A 383 -1.52 5.21 -0.34
N LYS A 384 -2.07 4.01 -0.58
CA LYS A 384 -2.66 3.12 0.43
C LYS A 384 -1.83 1.85 0.72
N GLY A 385 -0.82 1.56 -0.10
CA GLY A 385 0.12 0.46 0.11
C GLY A 385 1.09 0.70 1.27
N PRO A 386 2.11 -0.14 1.47
CA PRO A 386 3.00 -0.06 2.65
C PRO A 386 3.79 1.25 2.81
N VAL A 387 3.83 2.09 1.77
CA VAL A 387 4.45 3.41 1.79
C VAL A 387 3.54 4.50 2.40
N CYS A 388 2.30 4.15 2.75
CA CYS A 388 1.21 5.08 3.08
C CYS A 388 1.35 5.87 4.39
N ARG A 389 2.30 5.54 5.27
CA ARG A 389 2.47 6.23 6.55
C ARG A 389 3.70 7.12 6.56
N GLY A 390 3.45 8.39 6.84
CA GLY A 390 4.46 9.30 7.34
C GLY A 390 5.10 10.18 6.28
N GLN A 391 5.77 11.21 6.80
CA GLN A 391 6.35 12.31 6.05
C GLN A 391 7.43 11.86 5.06
N LEU A 392 8.10 10.73 5.28
CA LEU A 392 9.13 10.21 4.38
C LEU A 392 8.59 9.94 2.97
N ALA A 393 7.36 9.45 2.85
CA ALA A 393 6.71 9.17 1.57
C ALA A 393 5.94 10.36 1.00
N LEU A 394 5.25 11.14 1.85
CA LEU A 394 4.30 12.14 1.39
C LEU A 394 4.87 13.56 1.27
N ASN A 395 6.02 13.88 1.89
CA ASN A 395 6.64 15.20 1.71
C ASN A 395 7.20 15.45 0.30
N VAL A 396 7.16 14.47 -0.61
CA VAL A 396 7.59 14.65 -2.01
C VAL A 396 6.44 15.02 -2.94
N ILE A 397 5.21 15.20 -2.44
CA ILE A 397 4.07 15.67 -3.25
C ILE A 397 3.46 16.95 -2.68
N ASN A 398 2.88 17.77 -3.57
CA ASN A 398 2.13 18.97 -3.20
C ASN A 398 0.78 18.60 -2.57
N ASP A 399 0.19 19.54 -1.82
CA ASP A 399 -1.09 19.34 -1.11
C ASP A 399 -2.25 19.01 -2.04
N ARG A 400 -2.25 19.58 -3.25
CA ARG A 400 -3.20 19.30 -4.33
C ARG A 400 -2.53 19.43 -5.69
N PHE A 401 -2.70 18.43 -6.54
CA PHE A 401 -2.28 18.47 -7.94
C PHE A 401 -3.18 17.58 -8.80
N TRP A 402 -3.23 17.92 -10.09
CA TRP A 402 -3.94 17.14 -11.10
C TRP A 402 -2.99 16.19 -11.81
N VAL A 403 -3.48 15.02 -12.18
CA VAL A 403 -2.75 14.00 -12.95
C VAL A 403 -3.55 13.66 -14.19
N MET A 404 -2.86 13.66 -15.32
CA MET A 404 -3.36 13.22 -16.62
C MET A 404 -2.35 12.23 -17.21
N PHE A 405 -2.74 11.53 -18.27
CA PHE A 405 -1.94 10.48 -18.88
C PHE A 405 -1.73 10.76 -20.36
N ILE A 406 -0.57 10.39 -20.89
CA ILE A 406 -0.39 10.29 -22.35
C ILE A 406 -1.30 9.18 -22.88
N ASP A 407 -1.86 9.38 -24.07
CA ASP A 407 -2.66 8.36 -24.74
C ASP A 407 -1.84 7.07 -24.99
N PRO A 408 -2.30 5.90 -24.48
CA PRO A 408 -1.63 4.63 -24.74
C PRO A 408 -1.44 4.31 -26.23
N ASP A 409 -2.37 4.73 -27.09
CA ASP A 409 -2.29 4.50 -28.53
C ASP A 409 -1.20 5.36 -29.19
N LYS A 410 -0.89 6.52 -28.62
CA LYS A 410 0.21 7.39 -29.05
C LYS A 410 1.58 6.95 -28.51
N SER A 411 1.57 6.08 -27.51
CA SER A 411 2.79 5.48 -26.94
C SER A 411 3.18 4.17 -27.63
N ASN A 412 2.40 3.70 -28.61
CA ASN A 412 2.59 2.41 -29.28
C ASN A 412 3.38 2.52 -30.59
N LEU A 413 4.59 3.04 -30.53
CA LEU A 413 5.43 3.24 -31.72
C LEU A 413 6.75 2.46 -31.59
N PRO A 414 7.22 1.78 -32.66
CA PRO A 414 8.47 1.02 -32.62
C PRO A 414 9.65 1.85 -32.09
N GLU A 415 9.75 3.11 -32.51
CA GLU A 415 10.81 4.04 -32.14
C GLU A 415 10.80 4.36 -30.63
N ILE A 416 9.61 4.47 -30.03
CA ILE A 416 9.45 4.68 -28.58
C ILE A 416 9.88 3.42 -27.82
N ASN A 417 9.49 2.24 -28.31
CA ASN A 417 9.87 0.97 -27.71
C ASN A 417 11.38 0.74 -27.78
N GLU A 418 12.01 1.02 -28.93
CA GLU A 418 13.46 0.97 -29.12
C GLU A 418 14.18 2.00 -28.24
N PHE A 419 13.61 3.18 -28.06
CA PHE A 419 14.12 4.18 -27.13
C PHE A 419 14.14 3.61 -25.70
N TYR A 420 13.03 3.08 -25.18
CA TYR A 420 13.01 2.49 -23.84
C TYR A 420 14.03 1.35 -23.68
N GLN A 421 14.19 0.51 -24.71
CA GLN A 421 15.21 -0.54 -24.75
C GLN A 421 16.62 0.02 -24.59
N SER A 422 16.96 1.05 -25.38
CA SER A 422 18.27 1.70 -25.30
C SER A 422 18.55 2.30 -23.92
N GLN A 423 17.50 2.64 -23.18
CA GLN A 423 17.56 3.30 -21.88
C GLN A 423 17.40 2.35 -20.68
N VAL A 424 17.27 1.03 -20.87
CA VAL A 424 17.08 0.05 -19.78
C VAL A 424 18.07 0.23 -18.63
N ASN A 425 19.34 0.46 -18.95
CA ASN A 425 20.38 0.71 -17.94
C ASN A 425 20.23 2.03 -17.20
N ASN A 426 19.59 3.05 -17.80
CA ASN A 426 19.27 4.31 -17.13
C ASN A 426 17.92 4.25 -16.38
N LEU A 427 17.07 3.28 -16.68
CA LEU A 427 15.73 3.14 -16.09
C LEU A 427 15.67 2.21 -14.88
N ARG A 428 16.82 1.68 -14.44
CA ARG A 428 16.92 0.86 -13.22
C ARG A 428 16.49 1.62 -11.98
N LEU A 429 15.89 0.90 -11.04
CA LEU A 429 15.32 1.47 -9.82
C LEU A 429 16.19 1.19 -8.59
N PRO A 430 16.09 2.04 -7.55
CA PRO A 430 16.72 1.80 -6.25
C PRO A 430 16.38 0.48 -5.57
N SER A 431 15.20 -0.08 -5.86
CA SER A 431 14.72 -1.34 -5.29
C SER A 431 15.59 -2.55 -5.64
N GLU A 432 16.50 -2.43 -6.62
CA GLU A 432 17.56 -3.40 -6.91
C GLU A 432 18.62 -3.51 -5.80
N LEU A 433 18.74 -2.49 -4.95
CA LEU A 433 19.79 -2.44 -3.94
C LEU A 433 19.41 -3.22 -2.68
N ASP A 434 20.39 -3.94 -2.14
CA ASP A 434 20.28 -4.55 -0.82
C ASP A 434 20.27 -3.49 0.28
N SER A 435 19.71 -3.88 1.43
CA SER A 435 19.65 -3.11 2.68
C SER A 435 21.02 -2.88 3.36
N THR A 436 22.10 -2.77 2.60
CA THR A 436 23.47 -2.51 3.07
C THR A 436 24.14 -1.35 2.33
N THR A 437 23.44 -0.71 1.38
CA THR A 437 24.02 0.34 0.53
C THR A 437 24.05 1.71 1.20
N VAL A 438 25.12 2.49 0.94
CA VAL A 438 25.31 3.83 1.50
C VAL A 438 24.43 4.85 0.76
N PRO A 439 23.51 5.57 1.44
CA PRO A 439 22.47 6.35 0.76
C PRO A 439 23.00 7.47 -0.15
N VAL A 440 24.02 8.21 0.28
CA VAL A 440 24.56 9.36 -0.47
C VAL A 440 25.22 8.93 -1.79
N VAL A 441 26.01 7.85 -1.76
CA VAL A 441 26.69 7.33 -2.96
C VAL A 441 25.65 6.81 -3.96
N SER A 442 24.65 6.08 -3.46
CA SER A 442 23.52 5.63 -4.27
C SER A 442 22.76 6.80 -4.89
N TRP A 443 22.48 7.87 -4.13
CA TRP A 443 21.80 9.05 -4.66
C TRP A 443 22.57 9.71 -5.80
N VAL A 444 23.88 9.95 -5.66
CA VAL A 444 24.69 10.53 -6.74
C VAL A 444 24.66 9.65 -7.99
N LYS A 445 24.71 8.32 -7.81
CA LYS A 445 24.62 7.35 -8.91
C LYS A 445 23.27 7.46 -9.64
N TYR A 446 22.15 7.41 -8.90
CA TYR A 446 20.80 7.48 -9.47
C TYR A 446 20.48 8.87 -10.04
N SER A 447 20.94 9.96 -9.41
CA SER A 447 20.82 11.32 -9.93
C SER A 447 21.50 11.46 -11.29
N ARG A 448 22.74 10.95 -11.42
CA ARG A 448 23.45 10.93 -12.72
C ARG A 448 22.76 10.04 -13.75
N GLN A 449 22.20 8.92 -13.31
CA GLN A 449 21.47 7.99 -14.16
C GLN A 449 20.19 8.61 -14.72
N GLN A 450 19.40 9.25 -13.86
CA GLN A 450 18.21 9.99 -14.27
C GLN A 450 18.58 11.16 -15.18
N ALA A 451 19.65 11.92 -14.87
CA ALA A 451 20.08 13.01 -15.74
C ALA A 451 20.41 12.53 -17.17
N ARG A 452 21.12 11.40 -17.30
CA ARG A 452 21.38 10.77 -18.62
C ARG A 452 20.09 10.35 -19.31
N TYR A 453 19.15 9.77 -18.57
CA TYR A 453 17.85 9.40 -19.13
C TYR A 453 17.08 10.61 -19.64
N LEU A 454 16.97 11.68 -18.84
CA LEU A 454 16.26 12.89 -19.23
C LEU A 454 16.93 13.61 -20.41
N GLU A 455 18.26 13.60 -20.49
CA GLU A 455 18.99 14.13 -21.65
C GLU A 455 18.71 13.31 -22.92
N ALA A 456 18.73 11.98 -22.83
CA ALA A 456 18.39 11.10 -23.94
C ALA A 456 16.91 11.25 -24.35
N LYS A 457 16.00 11.32 -23.37
CA LYS A 457 14.56 11.55 -23.57
C LYS A 457 14.34 12.88 -24.25
N SER A 458 14.91 13.96 -23.72
CA SER A 458 14.85 15.31 -24.30
C SER A 458 15.34 15.33 -25.75
N THR A 459 16.46 14.66 -26.05
CA THR A 459 16.95 14.56 -27.43
C THR A 459 15.96 13.84 -28.33
N PHE A 460 15.51 12.64 -27.93
CA PHE A 460 14.54 11.84 -28.68
C PHE A 460 13.23 12.61 -28.95
N ILE A 461 12.64 13.22 -27.92
CA ILE A 461 11.37 13.95 -28.07
C ILE A 461 11.54 15.26 -28.83
N ASN A 462 12.70 15.93 -28.77
CA ASN A 462 12.94 17.11 -29.61
C ASN A 462 12.97 16.75 -31.10
N ASP A 463 13.53 15.59 -31.44
CA ASP A 463 13.53 15.10 -32.83
C ASP A 463 12.13 14.63 -33.25
N TRP A 464 11.41 13.97 -32.34
CA TRP A 464 10.04 13.50 -32.57
C TRP A 464 9.04 14.63 -32.80
N PHE A 465 9.04 15.63 -31.93
CA PHE A 465 8.14 16.80 -32.00
C PHE A 465 8.79 17.95 -32.77
N ASN A 466 9.63 17.64 -33.77
CA ASN A 466 10.33 18.67 -34.53
C ASN A 466 9.33 19.70 -35.11
N GLN A 467 9.64 20.99 -34.99
CA GLN A 467 8.75 22.10 -35.35
C GLN A 467 7.45 22.18 -34.53
N GLY A 468 7.37 21.46 -33.41
CA GLY A 468 6.17 21.38 -32.57
C GLY A 468 5.09 20.44 -33.10
N GLU A 469 5.33 19.75 -34.23
CA GLU A 469 4.35 18.82 -34.80
C GLU A 469 3.94 17.81 -33.73
N TYR A 470 2.63 17.57 -33.59
CA TYR A 470 2.02 16.68 -32.60
C TYR A 470 2.08 17.15 -31.13
N LEU A 471 2.72 18.27 -30.80
CA LEU A 471 2.74 18.82 -29.43
C LEU A 471 1.51 19.69 -29.17
N THR A 472 0.34 19.04 -29.09
CA THR A 472 -0.95 19.63 -28.70
C THR A 472 -1.54 18.86 -27.52
N THR A 473 -2.65 19.34 -26.94
CA THR A 473 -3.36 18.59 -25.89
C THR A 473 -3.98 17.28 -26.39
N ASP A 474 -4.00 17.03 -27.70
CA ASP A 474 -4.45 15.76 -28.26
C ASP A 474 -3.59 14.59 -27.78
N ILE A 475 -2.33 14.81 -27.39
CA ILE A 475 -1.44 13.73 -26.90
C ILE A 475 -1.95 13.05 -25.64
N LEU A 476 -2.89 13.68 -24.93
CA LEU A 476 -3.43 13.20 -23.67
C LEU A 476 -4.55 12.20 -23.91
N TRP A 477 -4.60 11.18 -23.06
CA TRP A 477 -5.63 10.17 -23.05
C TRP A 477 -6.98 10.77 -22.63
N GLN A 478 -8.02 10.52 -23.42
CA GLN A 478 -9.38 11.03 -23.20
C GLN A 478 -10.32 9.98 -22.60
N GLY A 479 -9.78 8.95 -21.94
CA GLY A 479 -10.57 7.92 -21.27
C GLY A 479 -11.36 7.02 -22.23
N ASP A 480 -10.94 6.90 -23.49
CA ASP A 480 -11.70 6.18 -24.53
C ASP A 480 -13.19 6.63 -24.60
N GLY A 481 -13.45 7.89 -24.26
CA GLY A 481 -14.78 8.51 -24.28
C GLY A 481 -15.72 8.15 -23.12
N SER A 482 -15.31 7.30 -22.17
CA SER A 482 -16.17 6.90 -21.03
C SER A 482 -15.47 6.63 -19.70
N ASN A 483 -14.15 6.47 -19.71
CA ASN A 483 -13.37 6.13 -18.52
C ASN A 483 -12.98 7.37 -17.72
N HIS A 484 -13.58 7.49 -16.53
CA HIS A 484 -13.34 8.59 -15.59
C HIS A 484 -11.91 8.64 -15.02
N ASN A 485 -11.08 7.62 -15.24
CA ASN A 485 -9.67 7.61 -14.85
C ASN A 485 -8.77 8.48 -15.75
N ALA A 486 -9.30 9.08 -16.82
CA ALA A 486 -8.55 9.97 -17.72
C ALA A 486 -7.88 11.15 -16.99
N ALA A 487 -8.50 11.61 -15.90
CA ALA A 487 -7.96 12.66 -15.04
C ALA A 487 -8.17 12.31 -13.58
N LEU A 488 -7.17 12.59 -12.74
CA LEU A 488 -7.24 12.36 -11.31
C LEU A 488 -6.81 13.62 -10.55
N THR A 489 -7.34 13.78 -9.33
CA THR A 489 -6.86 14.76 -8.36
C THR A 489 -6.33 14.03 -7.14
N ILE A 490 -5.11 14.40 -6.73
CA ILE A 490 -4.49 13.87 -5.52
C ILE A 490 -4.57 14.97 -4.47
N PHE A 491 -5.07 14.61 -3.28
CA PHE A 491 -5.07 15.43 -2.08
C PHE A 491 -4.14 14.81 -1.05
N ARG A 492 -3.19 15.59 -0.54
CA ARG A 492 -2.36 15.18 0.60
C ARG A 492 -2.91 15.79 1.88
N HIS A 493 -3.09 14.95 2.89
CA HIS A 493 -3.55 15.29 4.23
C HIS A 493 -2.40 15.11 5.21
N PHE A 494 -1.36 15.94 5.09
CA PHE A 494 -0.12 15.88 5.89
C PHE A 494 0.60 14.52 5.86
N ASP A 495 0.12 13.52 6.60
CA ASP A 495 0.63 12.16 6.81
C ASP A 495 -0.15 11.05 6.07
N SER A 496 -1.22 11.41 5.37
CA SER A 496 -1.97 10.52 4.46
C SER A 496 -2.31 11.24 3.14
N ALA A 497 -2.89 10.52 2.17
CA ALA A 497 -3.36 11.13 0.93
C ALA A 497 -4.59 10.40 0.37
N SER A 498 -5.27 11.04 -0.59
CA SER A 498 -6.46 10.53 -1.26
C SER A 498 -6.37 10.78 -2.76
N VAL A 499 -6.88 9.83 -3.53
CA VAL A 499 -6.94 9.90 -5.00
C VAL A 499 -8.39 9.89 -5.41
N VAL A 500 -8.82 10.90 -6.16
CA VAL A 500 -10.19 11.00 -6.67
C VAL A 500 -10.18 11.17 -8.18
N GLN A 501 -11.21 10.65 -8.85
CA GLN A 501 -11.41 10.86 -10.28
C GLN A 501 -11.88 12.28 -10.57
N GLY A 502 -11.38 12.85 -11.67
CA GLY A 502 -11.70 14.19 -12.15
C GLY A 502 -10.66 15.25 -11.78
N LEU A 503 -10.81 16.42 -12.39
CA LEU A 503 -10.04 17.65 -12.12
C LEU A 503 -10.74 18.46 -11.02
N VAL A 504 -10.71 17.94 -9.79
CA VAL A 504 -11.49 18.44 -8.65
C VAL A 504 -10.84 19.68 -8.03
N GLY A 505 -11.66 20.69 -7.78
CA GLY A 505 -11.27 21.96 -7.17
C GLY A 505 -10.76 23.00 -8.17
N HIS A 506 -10.25 24.11 -7.67
CA HIS A 506 -9.65 25.15 -8.50
C HIS A 506 -8.32 24.66 -9.12
N PRO A 507 -7.87 25.24 -10.25
CA PRO A 507 -6.55 24.96 -10.81
C PRO A 507 -5.44 24.91 -9.75
N PRO A 508 -4.71 23.79 -9.63
CA PRO A 508 -3.67 23.63 -8.63
C PRO A 508 -2.38 24.35 -9.02
N LYS A 509 -1.46 24.48 -8.06
CA LYS A 509 -0.11 25.01 -8.30
C LYS A 509 0.61 24.22 -9.39
N THR A 510 0.53 22.88 -9.32
CA THR A 510 1.23 21.95 -10.21
C THR A 510 0.26 20.92 -10.79
N ALA A 511 0.59 20.38 -11.96
CA ALA A 511 -0.08 19.23 -12.57
C ALA A 511 0.95 18.31 -13.22
N TRP A 512 0.64 17.01 -13.29
CA TRP A 512 1.52 15.99 -13.84
C TRP A 512 0.88 15.36 -15.08
N VAL A 513 1.70 15.12 -16.11
CA VAL A 513 1.35 14.28 -17.25
C VAL A 513 2.24 13.04 -17.21
N LEU A 514 1.62 11.87 -17.01
CA LEU A 514 2.32 10.61 -16.86
C LEU A 514 2.33 9.83 -18.19
N ASP A 515 3.53 9.49 -18.66
CA ASP A 515 3.72 8.50 -19.72
C ASP A 515 3.87 7.09 -19.13
N TYR A 516 3.92 6.08 -20.01
CA TYR A 516 4.04 4.68 -19.62
C TYR A 516 5.24 4.42 -18.69
N ALA A 517 6.44 4.82 -19.11
CA ALA A 517 7.67 4.50 -18.39
C ALA A 517 7.69 5.17 -17.01
N LEU A 518 7.18 6.40 -16.91
CA LEU A 518 7.07 7.12 -15.65
C LEU A 518 6.07 6.45 -14.69
N LEU A 519 4.86 6.12 -15.16
CA LEU A 519 3.84 5.47 -14.34
C LEU A 519 4.30 4.10 -13.81
N GLU A 520 4.88 3.27 -14.68
CA GLU A 520 5.40 1.95 -14.34
C GLU A 520 6.53 2.05 -13.29
N ARG A 521 7.44 3.01 -13.46
CA ARG A 521 8.55 3.23 -12.52
C ARG A 521 8.08 3.69 -11.15
N ILE A 522 7.05 4.55 -11.10
CA ILE A 522 6.43 4.96 -9.83
C ILE A 522 5.83 3.73 -9.13
N HIS A 523 5.10 2.88 -9.86
CA HIS A 523 4.52 1.63 -9.32
C HIS A 523 5.60 0.71 -8.75
N TYR A 524 6.67 0.43 -9.50
CA TYR A 524 7.74 -0.45 -8.99
C TYR A 524 8.57 0.17 -7.87
N LEU A 525 8.68 1.49 -7.82
CA LEU A 525 9.40 2.18 -6.75
C LEU A 525 8.63 2.14 -5.43
N LEU A 526 7.31 2.39 -5.47
CA LEU A 526 6.49 2.65 -4.28
C LEU A 526 5.54 1.50 -3.91
N VAL A 527 5.35 0.53 -4.80
CA VAL A 527 4.43 -0.59 -4.61
C VAL A 527 5.19 -1.92 -4.66
N ALA A 528 5.59 -2.37 -5.85
CA ALA A 528 6.19 -3.70 -6.01
C ALA A 528 7.58 -3.80 -5.36
N GLY A 529 8.38 -2.73 -5.40
CA GLY A 529 9.73 -2.69 -4.85
C GLY A 529 9.85 -2.04 -3.48
N PHE A 530 8.79 -1.45 -2.95
CA PHE A 530 8.83 -0.80 -1.65
C PHE A 530 8.81 -1.82 -0.53
N ASP A 531 9.76 -1.69 0.40
CA ASP A 531 9.97 -2.63 1.47
C ASP A 531 9.96 -1.89 2.80
N ILE A 532 8.80 -1.94 3.46
CA ILE A 532 8.56 -1.33 4.77
C ILE A 532 9.43 -1.93 5.88
N TYR A 533 9.83 -3.20 5.74
CA TYR A 533 10.74 -3.87 6.66
C TYR A 533 12.21 -3.61 6.31
N GLY A 534 12.49 -2.88 5.23
CA GLY A 534 13.83 -2.53 4.76
C GLY A 534 14.55 -1.57 5.71
N ASN A 535 15.83 -1.34 5.46
CA ASN A 535 16.62 -0.40 6.25
C ASN A 535 16.34 1.07 5.88
N PHE A 536 16.89 2.00 6.66
CA PHE A 536 16.82 3.45 6.40
C PHE A 536 17.28 3.83 5.00
N GLY A 537 18.36 3.20 4.51
CA GLY A 537 18.93 3.54 3.21
C GLY A 537 17.96 3.29 2.06
N HIS A 538 17.24 2.17 2.09
CA HIS A 538 16.17 1.87 1.13
C HIS A 538 15.10 2.96 1.14
N GLN A 539 14.57 3.30 2.32
CA GLN A 539 13.50 4.29 2.46
C GLN A 539 13.93 5.69 1.99
N LEU A 540 15.16 6.11 2.32
CA LEU A 540 15.69 7.40 1.91
C LEU A 540 15.94 7.47 0.40
N ILE A 541 16.55 6.44 -0.20
CA ILE A 541 16.83 6.46 -1.64
C ILE A 541 15.52 6.44 -2.44
N THR A 542 14.52 5.65 -2.01
CA THR A 542 13.18 5.67 -2.62
C THR A 542 12.57 7.07 -2.59
N ARG A 543 12.63 7.75 -1.44
CA ARG A 543 12.16 9.13 -1.30
C ARG A 543 12.85 10.07 -2.30
N MET A 544 14.18 10.07 -2.31
CA MET A 544 14.94 10.98 -3.17
C MET A 544 14.72 10.70 -4.66
N PHE A 545 14.51 9.43 -5.03
CA PHE A 545 14.22 9.07 -6.41
C PHE A 545 12.83 9.52 -6.85
N MET A 546 11.86 9.56 -5.93
CA MET A 546 10.52 10.04 -6.23
C MET A 546 10.49 11.54 -6.56
N ASP A 547 11.36 12.37 -5.97
CA ASP A 547 11.50 13.78 -6.37
C ASP A 547 11.84 13.92 -7.86
N PHE A 548 12.68 13.02 -8.40
CA PHE A 548 12.99 13.02 -9.83
C PHE A 548 11.81 12.60 -10.71
N LEU A 549 11.04 11.60 -10.28
CA LEU A 549 9.87 11.13 -11.01
C LEU A 549 8.75 12.19 -11.01
N ARG A 550 8.54 12.89 -9.88
CA ARG A 550 7.66 14.06 -9.82
C ARG A 550 8.07 15.10 -10.85
N LEU A 551 9.33 15.52 -10.82
CA LEU A 551 9.85 16.55 -11.72
C LEU A 551 9.65 16.19 -13.19
N GLU A 552 9.81 14.90 -13.52
CA GLU A 552 9.57 14.40 -14.87
C GLU A 552 8.08 14.56 -15.28
N GLY A 553 7.14 14.17 -14.41
CA GLY A 553 5.70 14.34 -14.68
C GLY A 553 5.26 15.80 -14.77
N GLU A 554 5.85 16.66 -13.95
CA GLU A 554 5.65 18.12 -13.97
C GLU A 554 6.20 18.76 -15.25
N THR A 555 7.40 18.34 -15.66
CA THR A 555 8.03 18.82 -16.91
C THR A 555 7.22 18.40 -18.13
N ASN A 556 6.65 17.19 -18.14
CA ASN A 556 5.74 16.74 -19.20
C ASN A 556 4.53 17.67 -19.33
N PHE A 557 3.92 18.11 -18.22
CA PHE A 557 2.84 19.12 -18.26
C PHE A 557 3.34 20.47 -18.81
N ILE A 558 4.47 20.96 -18.29
CA ILE A 558 5.05 22.24 -18.70
C ILE A 558 5.43 22.25 -20.19
N SER A 559 5.72 21.10 -20.79
CA SER A 559 6.01 20.98 -22.23
C SER A 559 4.85 21.48 -23.12
N LEU A 560 3.61 21.42 -22.63
CA LEU A 560 2.43 21.92 -23.33
C LEU A 560 2.30 23.46 -23.29
N LEU A 561 3.03 24.14 -22.40
CA LEU A 561 3.08 25.60 -22.36
C LEU A 561 3.99 26.15 -23.48
N PRO A 562 3.83 27.42 -23.87
CA PRO A 562 4.74 28.09 -24.81
C PRO A 562 6.18 28.05 -24.30
N ARG A 563 7.13 27.81 -25.21
CA ARG A 563 8.55 27.57 -24.91
C ARG A 563 9.14 28.65 -24.01
N GLU A 564 8.79 29.91 -24.28
CA GLU A 564 9.29 31.11 -23.62
C GLU A 564 8.89 31.24 -22.14
N VAL A 565 7.78 30.62 -21.71
CA VAL A 565 7.31 30.72 -20.31
C VAL A 565 7.66 29.50 -19.45
N ARG A 566 8.06 28.37 -20.06
CA ARG A 566 8.28 27.10 -19.36
C ARG A 566 9.23 27.21 -18.18
N HIS A 567 10.38 27.86 -18.37
CA HIS A 567 11.39 28.01 -17.32
C HIS A 567 10.89 28.89 -16.16
N ILE A 568 10.14 29.95 -16.48
CA ILE A 568 9.56 30.86 -15.49
C ILE A 568 8.54 30.10 -14.64
N GLU A 569 7.64 29.37 -15.29
CA GLU A 569 6.61 28.59 -14.62
C GLU A 569 7.24 27.50 -13.73
N HIS A 570 8.15 26.71 -14.28
CA HIS A 570 8.83 25.66 -13.53
C HIS A 570 9.56 26.22 -12.30
N SER A 571 10.32 27.30 -12.48
CA SER A 571 11.07 27.93 -11.37
C SER A 571 10.13 28.46 -10.28
N SER A 572 8.94 28.94 -10.66
CA SER A 572 7.94 29.44 -9.71
C SER A 572 7.40 28.35 -8.78
N TRP A 573 7.41 27.09 -9.21
CA TRP A 573 6.92 25.97 -8.39
C TRP A 573 7.83 25.65 -7.21
N TYR A 574 9.06 26.15 -7.26
CA TYR A 574 10.19 25.62 -6.54
C TYR A 574 10.95 26.73 -5.78
N GLN A 575 10.22 27.63 -5.14
CA GLN A 575 10.81 28.65 -4.27
C GLN A 575 11.30 28.01 -2.96
N ASN A 576 12.58 28.19 -2.58
CA ASN A 576 13.23 27.67 -1.37
C ASN A 576 13.41 26.13 -1.30
N GLN A 577 13.98 25.53 -2.35
CA GLN A 577 14.20 24.07 -2.42
C GLN A 577 15.33 23.57 -1.51
N SER A 578 15.37 22.25 -1.28
CA SER A 578 16.51 21.59 -0.65
C SER A 578 17.79 21.73 -1.52
N SER A 579 18.96 21.62 -0.89
CA SER A 579 20.25 21.64 -1.58
C SER A 579 20.36 20.54 -2.64
N ASP A 580 19.90 19.33 -2.33
CA ASP A 580 20.01 18.16 -3.23
C ASP A 580 19.20 18.35 -4.51
N LEU A 581 18.01 18.96 -4.40
CA LEU A 581 17.16 19.28 -5.53
C LEU A 581 17.77 20.44 -6.32
N SER A 582 18.34 21.43 -5.63
CA SER A 582 19.08 22.53 -6.25
C SER A 582 20.29 22.03 -7.06
N ASP A 583 21.05 21.07 -6.55
CA ASP A 583 22.19 20.46 -7.23
C ASP A 583 21.76 19.68 -8.48
N PHE A 584 20.60 19.03 -8.44
CA PHE A 584 20.02 18.40 -9.64
C PHE A 584 19.65 19.45 -10.70
N PHE A 585 18.99 20.54 -10.30
CA PHE A 585 18.69 21.67 -11.18
C PHE A 585 19.95 22.29 -11.79
N GLN A 586 21.05 22.36 -11.04
CA GLN A 586 22.34 22.87 -11.50
C GLN A 586 23.04 21.98 -12.54
N ARG A 587 22.59 20.73 -12.76
CA ARG A 587 23.22 19.83 -13.75
C ARG A 587 22.98 20.24 -15.20
N ASN A 588 22.25 21.34 -15.47
CA ASN A 588 22.05 21.93 -16.80
C ASN A 588 21.66 20.89 -17.87
N ILE A 589 20.72 20.01 -17.53
CA ILE A 589 20.19 19.02 -18.48
C ILE A 589 19.57 19.79 -19.64
N ARG A 590 19.92 19.42 -20.88
CA ARG A 590 19.38 20.07 -22.07
C ARG A 590 17.84 19.99 -22.06
N PRO A 591 17.13 21.13 -21.99
CA PRO A 591 15.68 21.11 -21.88
C PRO A 591 15.03 20.68 -23.20
N PHE A 592 13.79 20.21 -23.10
CA PHE A 592 12.92 20.09 -24.25
C PHE A 592 12.56 21.48 -24.80
N ASP A 593 12.75 21.69 -26.10
CA ASP A 593 12.90 23.02 -26.69
C ASP A 593 11.97 23.26 -27.90
N GLN A 594 11.13 22.29 -28.25
CA GLN A 594 10.14 22.44 -29.33
C GLN A 594 8.97 23.34 -28.89
N GLN A 595 8.42 24.11 -29.83
CA GLN A 595 7.29 25.01 -29.56
C GLN A 595 5.99 24.20 -29.38
N SER A 596 5.20 24.54 -28.36
CA SER A 596 3.85 23.99 -28.21
C SER A 596 2.91 24.56 -29.28
N LEU A 597 2.13 23.69 -29.93
CA LEU A 597 1.09 24.06 -30.89
C LEU A 597 -0.30 24.13 -30.24
N VAL A 598 -0.39 24.12 -28.91
CA VAL A 598 -1.64 24.39 -28.20
C VAL A 598 -2.12 25.82 -28.56
N PRO A 599 -3.37 25.99 -29.00
CA PRO A 599 -3.86 27.25 -29.55
C PRO A 599 -4.27 28.24 -28.45
N TYR A 600 -3.28 28.87 -27.80
CA TYR A 600 -3.50 29.90 -26.79
C TYR A 600 -4.04 31.21 -27.36
N GLN A 601 -4.97 31.83 -26.65
CA GLN A 601 -5.65 33.09 -26.97
C GLN A 601 -5.27 34.19 -25.96
N THR A 602 -4.71 33.83 -24.81
CA THR A 602 -4.31 34.74 -23.74
C THR A 602 -2.82 34.63 -23.46
N THR A 603 -2.32 35.51 -22.58
CA THR A 603 -0.95 35.40 -22.02
C THR A 603 -0.94 34.71 -20.66
N ASP A 604 -2.11 34.34 -20.12
CA ASP A 604 -2.24 33.54 -18.90
C ASP A 604 -2.26 32.05 -19.28
N TYR A 605 -1.16 31.62 -19.91
CA TYR A 605 -1.07 30.34 -20.61
C TYR A 605 -1.38 29.14 -19.72
N LYS A 606 -1.00 29.18 -18.44
CA LYS A 606 -1.25 28.06 -17.53
C LYS A 606 -2.74 27.91 -17.20
N ASN A 607 -3.40 29.01 -16.85
CA ASN A 607 -4.83 28.95 -16.54
C ASN A 607 -5.63 28.61 -17.80
N GLU A 608 -5.26 29.16 -18.94
CA GLU A 608 -5.88 28.80 -20.22
C GLU A 608 -5.66 27.31 -20.57
N LEU A 609 -4.46 26.76 -20.35
CA LEU A 609 -4.21 25.33 -20.54
C LEU A 609 -5.13 24.49 -19.63
N TYR A 610 -5.29 24.89 -18.37
CA TYR A 610 -6.22 24.19 -17.47
C TYR A 610 -7.67 24.25 -17.98
N ASP A 611 -8.13 25.38 -18.49
CA ASP A 611 -9.47 25.52 -19.06
C ASP A 611 -9.66 24.65 -20.33
N ILE A 612 -8.64 24.60 -21.20
CA ILE A 612 -8.62 23.72 -22.37
C ILE A 612 -8.75 22.25 -21.93
N LEU A 613 -7.96 21.83 -20.94
CA LEU A 613 -7.95 20.46 -20.45
C LEU A 613 -9.28 20.07 -19.78
N GLN A 614 -9.86 20.97 -18.98
CA GLN A 614 -11.18 20.78 -18.39
C GLN A 614 -12.26 20.65 -19.45
N THR A 615 -12.19 21.45 -20.51
CA THR A 615 -13.15 21.39 -21.63
C THR A 615 -12.99 20.09 -22.42
N GLN A 616 -11.77 19.72 -22.78
CA GLN A 616 -11.46 18.53 -23.57
C GLN A 616 -11.84 17.24 -22.83
N LEU A 617 -11.54 17.16 -21.53
CA LEU A 617 -11.85 15.98 -20.73
C LEU A 617 -13.28 15.99 -20.18
N GLY A 618 -13.99 17.12 -20.25
CA GLY A 618 -15.34 17.32 -19.71
C GLY A 618 -16.31 16.14 -19.90
N PRO A 619 -16.39 15.51 -21.10
CA PRO A 619 -17.26 14.35 -21.33
C PRO A 619 -17.00 13.12 -20.43
N VAL A 620 -15.78 12.95 -19.93
CA VAL A 620 -15.36 11.81 -19.11
C VAL A 620 -15.05 12.18 -17.65
N LEU A 621 -15.11 13.46 -17.27
CA LEU A 621 -14.87 13.87 -15.89
C LEU A 621 -16.03 13.44 -14.98
N ASN A 622 -15.69 12.93 -13.80
CA ASN A 622 -16.68 12.58 -12.79
C ASN A 622 -17.24 13.84 -12.11
N THR A 623 -18.56 14.04 -12.17
CA THR A 623 -19.25 15.23 -11.62
C THR A 623 -19.66 15.10 -10.15
N ARG A 624 -19.24 14.02 -9.46
CA ARG A 624 -19.59 13.74 -8.06
C ARG A 624 -19.25 14.87 -7.09
N TYR A 625 -18.18 15.63 -7.36
CA TYR A 625 -17.67 16.67 -6.47
C TYR A 625 -18.00 18.10 -6.95
N ASP A 626 -18.82 18.24 -8.00
CA ASP A 626 -19.20 19.55 -8.50
C ASP A 626 -20.08 20.28 -7.50
N ILE A 627 -19.71 21.52 -7.18
CA ILE A 627 -20.55 22.39 -6.36
C ILE A 627 -21.70 22.87 -7.23
N LYS A 628 -22.83 22.17 -7.13
CA LYS A 628 -24.08 22.58 -7.75
C LYS A 628 -24.82 23.48 -6.79
N LYS A 629 -25.32 24.63 -7.26
CA LYS A 629 -26.37 25.34 -6.53
C LYS A 629 -27.59 24.42 -6.50
N THR A 630 -27.84 23.84 -5.33
CA THR A 630 -29.13 23.25 -5.03
C THR A 630 -30.02 24.42 -4.61
N ASP A 631 -30.90 24.84 -5.50
CA ASP A 631 -31.95 25.83 -5.20
C ASP A 631 -32.93 25.31 -4.14
#